data_AF-A0A7C5X815-F1
#
_entry.id   AF-A0A7C5X815-F1
#
_cell.length_a   1.000
_cell.length_b   1.000
_cell.length_c   1.000
_cell.angle_alpha   90.00
_cell.angle_beta   90.00
_cell.angle_gamma   90.00
#
_symmetry.space_group_name_H-M   'P 1'
#
loop_
_entity.id
_entity.type
_entity.pdbx_description
1 polymer ?
#
loop_
_entity_poly.entity_id
_entity_poly.type
_entity_poly.pdbx_seq_one_letter_code
_entity_poly.pdbx_strand_id
1 'polypeptide(L)'
;MVLLDYLAVVLLSTLAVAMVVWYFRMRRVTLQLMKRVTEDLERFFRPLDKTYVLLGYLVGYRATYTLEGGDRVFVVLTTVPRHSLLYYPVVKALGRTDRLHLAIRYGKRYVTRELHAVNLVDGRLHSVVLRDLGSRASTLSKREIELSRGRYVVYYEDSSDLELVGRIVESSPVTLYKLSAYSKDNLVEVVADISSGDAVGVAEVLREFGRRVTRSYS
;
A
#
# COMPACT_ATOMS: atom_id res chain seq x y z
N MET A 1 42.52 29.32 -15.75
CA MET A 1 41.75 28.27 -15.05
C MET A 1 42.69 27.56 -14.11
N VAL A 2 42.37 27.55 -12.83
CA VAL A 2 43.13 26.86 -11.79
C VAL A 2 42.87 25.35 -11.94
N LEU A 3 43.84 24.48 -11.59
CA LEU A 3 43.67 23.02 -11.59
C LEU A 3 42.33 22.57 -10.95
N LEU A 4 41.89 23.31 -9.93
CA LEU A 4 40.62 23.13 -9.24
C LEU A 4 39.39 23.25 -10.17
N ASP A 5 39.43 24.18 -11.13
CA ASP A 5 38.34 24.39 -12.09
C ASP A 5 38.21 23.17 -13.02
N TYR A 6 39.33 22.63 -13.49
CA TYR A 6 39.34 21.42 -14.32
C TYR A 6 38.81 20.20 -13.58
N LEU A 7 39.24 20.01 -12.32
CA LEU A 7 38.73 18.94 -11.47
C LEU A 7 37.23 19.08 -11.22
N ALA A 8 36.74 20.30 -10.97
CA ALA A 8 35.32 20.56 -10.79
C ALA A 8 34.51 20.22 -12.06
N VAL A 9 34.98 20.65 -13.23
CA VAL A 9 34.31 20.36 -14.51
C VAL A 9 34.26 18.85 -14.79
N VAL A 10 35.37 18.14 -14.57
CA VAL A 10 35.42 16.68 -14.75
C VAL A 10 34.48 15.97 -13.76
N LEU A 11 34.47 16.39 -12.50
CA LEU A 11 33.58 15.83 -11.48
C LEU A 11 32.10 16.06 -11.82
N LEU A 12 31.72 17.27 -12.21
CA LEU A 12 30.34 17.59 -12.61
C LEU A 12 29.92 16.82 -13.86
N SER A 13 30.80 16.69 -14.84
CA SER A 13 30.53 15.95 -16.08
C SER A 13 30.33 14.46 -15.81
N THR A 14 31.20 13.85 -15.00
CA THR A 14 31.08 12.45 -14.60
C THR A 14 29.81 12.19 -13.78
N LEU A 15 29.48 13.08 -12.84
CA LEU A 15 28.23 13.00 -12.08
C LEU A 15 27.00 13.11 -12.98
N ALA A 16 27.00 14.02 -13.96
CA ALA A 16 25.90 14.17 -14.91
C ALA A 16 25.69 12.88 -15.72
N VAL A 17 26.75 12.28 -16.25
CA VAL A 17 26.67 10.99 -16.97
C VAL A 17 26.14 9.90 -16.05
N ALA A 18 26.64 9.81 -14.81
CA ALA A 18 26.17 8.84 -13.82
C ALA A 18 24.67 9.00 -13.52
N MET A 19 24.18 10.23 -13.36
CA MET A 19 22.75 10.52 -13.14
C MET A 19 21.88 10.04 -14.30
N VAL A 20 22.31 10.26 -15.55
CA VAL A 20 21.58 9.81 -16.74
C VAL A 20 21.51 8.29 -16.82
N VAL A 21 22.65 7.61 -16.65
CA VAL A 21 22.72 6.13 -16.65
C VAL A 21 21.84 5.56 -15.54
N TRP A 22 21.92 6.13 -14.35
CA TRP A 22 21.10 5.74 -13.20
C TRP A 22 19.60 5.90 -13.47
N TYR A 23 19.19 7.04 -14.04
CA TYR A 23 17.81 7.33 -14.37
C TYR A 23 17.21 6.24 -15.28
N PHE A 24 17.88 5.90 -16.38
CA PHE A 24 17.38 4.89 -17.31
C PHE A 24 17.34 3.49 -16.71
N ARG A 25 18.33 3.13 -15.88
CA ARG A 25 18.33 1.85 -15.15
C ARG A 25 17.13 1.76 -14.21
N MET A 26 16.94 2.76 -13.35
CA MET A 26 15.88 2.74 -12.34
C MET A 26 14.48 2.92 -12.93
N ARG A 27 14.37 3.63 -14.05
CA ARG A 27 13.15 3.66 -14.87
C ARG A 27 12.72 2.25 -15.28
N ARG A 28 13.64 1.44 -15.83
CA ARG A 28 13.31 0.06 -16.25
C ARG A 28 12.82 -0.79 -15.08
N VAL A 29 13.51 -0.72 -13.93
CA VAL A 29 13.13 -1.46 -12.72
C VAL A 29 11.73 -1.07 -12.24
N THR A 30 11.43 0.23 -12.21
CA THR A 30 10.13 0.74 -11.75
C THR A 30 8.99 0.29 -12.67
N LEU A 31 9.20 0.37 -13.99
CA LEU A 31 8.20 -0.09 -14.96
C LEU A 31 7.98 -1.60 -14.90
N GLN A 32 9.04 -2.39 -14.68
CA GLN A 32 8.93 -3.84 -14.49
C GLN A 32 8.15 -4.19 -13.22
N LEU A 33 8.34 -3.44 -12.13
CA LEU A 33 7.55 -3.59 -10.91
C LEU A 33 6.07 -3.30 -11.19
N MET A 34 5.75 -2.15 -11.78
CA MET A 34 4.37 -1.77 -12.12
C MET A 34 3.70 -2.83 -12.99
N LYS A 35 4.41 -3.33 -14.00
CA LYS A 35 3.91 -4.40 -14.89
C LYS A 35 3.64 -5.68 -14.12
N ARG A 36 4.60 -6.15 -13.32
CA ARG A 36 4.46 -7.39 -12.53
C ARG A 36 3.28 -7.31 -11.57
N VAL A 37 3.20 -6.25 -10.77
CA VAL A 37 2.09 -6.02 -9.83
C VAL A 37 0.75 -6.02 -10.57
N THR A 38 0.69 -5.37 -11.74
CA THR A 38 -0.54 -5.35 -12.55
C THR A 38 -0.93 -6.76 -13.00
N GLU A 39 0.00 -7.50 -13.60
CA GLU A 39 -0.23 -8.86 -14.10
C GLU A 39 -0.63 -9.83 -12.98
N ASP A 40 0.03 -9.75 -11.83
CA ASP A 40 -0.26 -10.58 -10.66
C ASP A 40 -1.68 -10.33 -10.14
N LEU A 41 -2.07 -9.06 -9.99
CA LEU A 41 -3.40 -8.70 -9.50
C LEU A 41 -4.50 -9.03 -10.52
N GLU A 42 -4.25 -8.82 -11.82
CA GLU A 42 -5.20 -9.22 -12.86
C GLU A 42 -5.42 -10.74 -12.87
N ARG A 43 -4.35 -11.54 -12.75
CA ARG A 43 -4.45 -13.01 -12.66
C ARG A 43 -5.20 -13.46 -11.41
N PHE A 44 -4.98 -12.78 -10.30
CA PHE A 44 -5.59 -13.12 -9.01
C PHE A 44 -7.08 -12.76 -8.95
N PHE A 45 -7.45 -11.55 -9.40
CA PHE A 45 -8.82 -11.05 -9.31
C PHE A 45 -9.69 -11.43 -10.52
N ARG A 46 -9.08 -11.67 -11.69
CA ARG A 46 -9.78 -12.00 -12.95
C ARG A 46 -10.93 -11.01 -13.25
N PRO A 47 -10.64 -9.71 -13.39
CA PRO A 47 -11.67 -8.69 -13.59
C PRO A 47 -12.42 -8.86 -14.92
N LEU A 48 -13.72 -8.56 -14.91
CA LEU A 48 -14.54 -8.44 -16.12
C LEU A 48 -14.24 -7.15 -16.87
N ASP A 49 -14.02 -6.06 -16.13
CA ASP A 49 -13.66 -4.75 -16.65
C ASP A 49 -12.57 -4.10 -15.79
N LYS A 50 -11.71 -3.31 -16.42
CA LYS A 50 -10.55 -2.68 -15.79
C LYS A 50 -10.28 -1.29 -16.34
N THR A 51 -10.15 -0.32 -15.44
CA THR A 51 -9.78 1.07 -15.76
C THR A 51 -8.47 1.41 -15.07
N TYR A 52 -7.55 2.08 -15.78
CA TYR A 52 -6.26 2.53 -15.25
C TYR A 52 -6.10 4.04 -15.39
N VAL A 53 -5.57 4.68 -14.34
CA VAL A 53 -5.20 6.09 -14.32
C VAL A 53 -3.77 6.20 -13.81
N LEU A 54 -2.86 6.68 -14.66
CA LEU A 54 -1.48 6.95 -14.26
C LEU A 54 -1.43 8.17 -13.33
N LEU A 55 -0.77 8.03 -12.18
CA LEU A 55 -0.56 9.15 -11.24
C LEU A 55 0.63 10.05 -11.66
N GLY A 56 1.46 9.52 -12.55
CA GLY A 56 2.70 10.10 -13.01
C GLY A 56 3.60 8.97 -13.50
N TYR A 57 4.44 9.24 -14.50
CA TYR A 57 5.12 8.19 -15.25
C TYR A 57 5.84 7.13 -14.40
N LEU A 58 6.55 7.55 -13.34
CA LEU A 58 7.27 6.67 -12.39
C LEU A 58 6.79 6.83 -10.95
N VAL A 59 5.60 7.41 -10.77
CA VAL A 59 4.98 7.62 -9.43
C VAL A 59 4.08 6.43 -9.07
N GLY A 60 3.46 5.82 -10.09
CA GLY A 60 2.54 4.69 -9.93
C GLY A 60 1.22 4.93 -10.64
N TYR A 61 0.20 4.18 -10.25
CA TYR A 61 -1.11 4.20 -10.90
C TYR A 61 -2.24 3.91 -9.93
N ARG A 62 -3.45 4.29 -10.35
CA ARG A 62 -4.71 3.81 -9.78
C ARG A 62 -5.36 2.87 -10.79
N ALA A 63 -5.94 1.78 -10.32
CA ALA A 63 -6.79 0.93 -11.14
C ALA A 63 -8.11 0.64 -10.41
N THR A 64 -9.14 0.40 -11.20
CA THR A 64 -10.43 -0.10 -10.71
C THR A 64 -10.79 -1.34 -11.50
N TYR A 65 -11.03 -2.42 -10.78
CA TYR A 65 -11.38 -3.73 -11.30
C TYR A 65 -12.82 -4.02 -10.93
N THR A 66 -13.65 -4.27 -11.93
CA THR A 66 -15.03 -4.74 -11.74
C THR A 66 -15.03 -6.25 -11.86
N LEU A 67 -15.44 -6.94 -10.79
CA LEU A 67 -15.47 -8.40 -10.73
C LEU A 67 -16.86 -8.94 -11.04
N GLU A 68 -16.92 -10.24 -11.32
CA GLU A 68 -18.18 -10.95 -11.39
C GLU A 68 -18.92 -10.88 -10.04
N GLY A 69 -20.23 -10.65 -10.08
CA GLY A 69 -21.04 -10.45 -8.88
C GLY A 69 -21.09 -9.01 -8.35
N GLY A 70 -20.42 -8.06 -9.02
CA GLY A 70 -20.56 -6.62 -8.74
C GLY A 70 -19.56 -6.07 -7.71
N ASP A 71 -18.65 -6.91 -7.20
CA ASP A 71 -17.56 -6.47 -6.36
C ASP A 71 -16.62 -5.54 -7.15
N ARG A 72 -16.15 -4.47 -6.52
CA ARG A 72 -15.19 -3.54 -7.12
C ARG A 72 -13.91 -3.50 -6.30
N VAL A 73 -12.78 -3.77 -6.95
CA VAL A 73 -11.46 -3.67 -6.33
C VAL A 73 -10.76 -2.40 -6.81
N PHE A 74 -10.36 -1.57 -5.87
CA PHE A 74 -9.56 -0.38 -6.08
C PHE A 74 -8.11 -0.69 -5.76
N VAL A 75 -7.24 -0.39 -6.71
CA VAL A 75 -5.80 -0.61 -6.61
C VAL A 75 -5.11 0.73 -6.68
N VAL A 76 -4.20 1.01 -5.75
CA VAL A 76 -3.27 2.13 -5.85
C VAL A 76 -1.86 1.61 -5.60
N LEU A 77 -1.04 1.62 -6.64
CA LEU A 77 0.39 1.37 -6.51
C LEU A 77 1.09 2.74 -6.49
N THR A 78 1.90 2.99 -5.45
CA THR A 78 2.79 4.15 -5.39
C THR A 78 4.23 3.70 -5.24
N THR A 79 5.11 4.23 -6.09
CA THR A 79 6.52 3.87 -6.11
C THR A 79 7.42 4.97 -5.57
N VAL A 80 8.50 4.60 -4.90
CA VAL A 80 9.53 5.55 -4.46
C VAL A 80 10.32 6.09 -5.66
N PRO A 81 10.77 7.35 -5.64
CA PRO A 81 11.46 8.01 -6.76
C PRO A 81 12.91 7.54 -6.94
N ARG A 82 13.11 6.24 -7.22
CA ARG A 82 14.43 5.61 -7.40
C ARG A 82 15.26 6.24 -8.53
N HIS A 83 14.59 6.82 -9.52
CA HIS A 83 15.22 7.44 -10.68
C HIS A 83 16.05 8.70 -10.34
N SER A 84 15.79 9.33 -9.19
CA SER A 84 16.54 10.49 -8.73
C SER A 84 17.74 10.05 -7.90
N LEU A 85 18.92 9.93 -8.52
CA LEU A 85 20.15 9.40 -7.90
C LEU A 85 20.47 10.07 -6.56
N LEU A 86 20.40 11.41 -6.50
CA LEU A 86 20.76 12.19 -5.32
C LEU A 86 19.66 12.23 -4.26
N TYR A 87 18.39 12.11 -4.66
CA TYR A 87 17.25 12.19 -3.74
C TYR A 87 16.92 10.83 -3.11
N TYR A 88 17.17 9.74 -3.83
CA TYR A 88 16.81 8.40 -3.39
C TYR A 88 17.44 7.98 -2.05
N PRO A 89 18.71 8.27 -1.73
CA PRO A 89 19.29 7.97 -0.42
C PRO A 89 18.52 8.64 0.74
N VAL A 90 18.08 9.89 0.56
CA VAL A 90 17.31 10.63 1.56
C VAL A 90 15.94 9.96 1.78
N VAL A 91 15.25 9.61 0.69
CA VAL A 91 13.96 8.89 0.75
C VAL A 91 14.09 7.56 1.48
N LYS A 92 15.17 6.81 1.20
CA LYS A 92 15.44 5.53 1.85
C LYS A 92 15.77 5.69 3.34
N ALA A 93 16.53 6.72 3.71
CA ALA A 93 16.83 7.05 5.11
C ALA A 93 15.57 7.40 5.90
N LEU A 94 14.56 7.98 5.25
CA LEU A 94 13.23 8.23 5.81
C LEU A 94 12.31 6.99 5.82
N GLY A 95 12.83 5.80 5.50
CA GLY A 95 12.07 4.55 5.55
C GLY A 95 10.94 4.44 4.52
N ARG A 96 10.94 5.26 3.46
CA ARG A 96 9.91 5.19 2.42
C ARG A 96 10.14 3.98 1.52
N THR A 97 9.08 3.25 1.28
CA THR A 97 9.04 2.04 0.44
C THR A 97 7.91 2.15 -0.58
N ASP A 98 7.91 1.25 -1.56
CA ASP A 98 6.77 1.15 -2.48
C ASP A 98 5.55 0.62 -1.73
N ARG A 99 4.38 1.15 -2.05
CA ARG A 99 3.12 0.78 -1.37
C ARG A 99 2.09 0.29 -2.35
N LEU A 100 1.44 -0.78 -1.96
CA LEU A 100 0.25 -1.28 -2.63
C LEU A 100 -0.95 -1.10 -1.70
N HIS A 101 -1.88 -0.27 -2.12
CA HIS A 101 -3.19 -0.13 -1.49
C HIS A 101 -4.19 -0.95 -2.30
N LEU A 102 -4.83 -1.90 -1.65
CA LEU A 102 -5.94 -2.63 -2.22
C LEU A 102 -7.18 -2.39 -1.36
N ALA A 103 -8.27 -2.00 -1.99
CA ALA A 103 -9.56 -1.93 -1.32
C ALA A 103 -10.61 -2.69 -2.13
N ILE A 104 -11.55 -3.35 -1.47
CA ILE A 104 -12.67 -4.03 -2.10
C ILE A 104 -13.97 -3.50 -1.54
N ARG A 105 -14.85 -3.06 -2.43
CA ARG A 105 -16.26 -2.78 -2.13
C ARG A 105 -17.10 -3.95 -2.61
N TYR A 106 -17.82 -4.57 -1.68
CA TYR A 106 -18.61 -5.76 -1.98
C TYR A 106 -19.95 -5.41 -2.62
N GLY A 107 -20.37 -6.16 -3.63
CA GLY A 107 -21.68 -6.06 -4.26
C GLY A 107 -22.71 -6.99 -3.61
N LYS A 108 -22.30 -8.22 -3.26
CA LYS A 108 -23.18 -9.27 -2.70
C LYS A 108 -22.93 -9.60 -1.22
N ARG A 109 -22.01 -8.89 -0.59
CA ARG A 109 -21.70 -9.02 0.84
C ARG A 109 -21.73 -7.65 1.48
N TYR A 110 -21.91 -7.61 2.80
CA TYR A 110 -21.81 -6.39 3.59
C TYR A 110 -20.78 -6.55 4.71
N VAL A 111 -20.01 -5.49 4.97
CA VAL A 111 -19.06 -5.41 6.09
C VAL A 111 -19.83 -5.25 7.39
N THR A 112 -19.52 -6.09 8.38
CA THR A 112 -20.26 -6.16 9.66
C THR A 112 -19.49 -5.61 10.86
N ARG A 113 -18.23 -5.21 10.67
CA ARG A 113 -17.36 -4.71 11.75
C ARG A 113 -16.73 -3.39 11.33
N GLU A 114 -16.67 -2.43 12.25
CA GLU A 114 -15.82 -1.25 12.11
C GLU A 114 -14.47 -1.51 12.81
N LEU A 115 -13.44 -1.77 12.01
CA LEU A 115 -12.13 -2.20 12.50
C LEU A 115 -11.02 -1.52 11.71
N HIS A 116 -10.07 -0.86 12.39
CA HIS A 116 -8.94 -0.20 11.75
C HIS A 116 -7.65 -0.45 12.53
N ALA A 117 -6.71 -1.17 11.94
CA ALA A 117 -5.35 -1.32 12.44
C ALA A 117 -4.39 -0.53 11.56
N VAL A 118 -3.54 0.29 12.18
CA VAL A 118 -2.52 1.09 11.48
C VAL A 118 -1.17 0.92 12.15
N ASN A 119 -0.16 0.64 11.35
CA ASN A 119 1.22 0.54 11.80
C ASN A 119 1.75 1.94 12.17
N LEU A 120 2.28 2.10 13.39
CA LEU A 120 2.76 3.37 13.93
C LEU A 120 3.98 3.93 13.20
N VAL A 121 4.69 3.10 12.42
CA VAL A 121 5.77 3.58 11.53
C VAL A 121 5.22 4.55 10.47
N ASP A 122 3.93 4.46 10.14
CA ASP A 122 3.26 5.36 9.20
C ASP A 122 2.25 6.30 9.88
N GLY A 123 2.79 7.33 10.53
CA GLY A 123 1.97 8.38 11.15
C GLY A 123 1.04 9.11 10.17
N ARG A 124 1.37 9.14 8.87
CA ARG A 124 0.48 9.74 7.86
C ARG A 124 -0.75 8.89 7.64
N LEU A 125 -0.62 7.57 7.50
CA LEU A 125 -1.78 6.68 7.40
C LEU A 125 -2.65 6.73 8.65
N HIS A 126 -2.05 6.88 9.84
CA HIS A 126 -2.80 7.04 11.07
C HIS A 126 -3.66 8.32 11.05
N SER A 127 -3.09 9.43 10.59
CA SER A 127 -3.84 10.69 10.41
C SER A 127 -4.97 10.57 9.39
N VAL A 128 -4.78 9.79 8.32
CA VAL A 128 -5.81 9.53 7.30
C VAL A 128 -6.96 8.73 7.92
N VAL A 129 -6.67 7.65 8.65
CA VAL A 129 -7.72 6.86 9.32
C VAL A 129 -8.51 7.69 10.32
N LEU A 130 -7.85 8.53 11.12
CA LEU A 130 -8.55 9.43 12.05
C LEU A 130 -9.47 10.41 11.32
N ARG A 131 -9.01 10.97 10.19
CA ARG A 131 -9.82 11.85 9.36
C ARG A 131 -11.02 11.12 8.73
N ASP A 132 -10.82 9.90 8.24
CA ASP A 132 -11.88 9.08 7.64
C ASP A 132 -12.94 8.68 8.68
N LEU A 133 -12.49 8.35 9.90
CA LEU A 133 -13.38 8.04 11.02
C LEU A 133 -14.15 9.27 11.51
N GLY A 134 -13.50 10.43 11.57
CA GLY A 134 -14.10 11.67 12.08
C GLY A 134 -14.57 11.51 13.52
N SER A 135 -15.82 11.87 13.80
CA SER A 135 -16.43 11.71 15.14
C SER A 135 -16.62 10.24 15.56
N ARG A 136 -16.54 9.27 14.63
CA ARG A 136 -16.63 7.84 14.98
C ARG A 136 -15.40 7.34 15.72
N ALA A 137 -14.26 8.00 15.59
CA ALA A 137 -13.05 7.59 16.28
C ALA A 137 -13.23 7.56 17.81
N SER A 138 -14.13 8.39 18.36
CA SER A 138 -14.42 8.41 19.81
C SER A 138 -15.40 7.33 20.26
N THR A 139 -16.11 6.66 19.34
CA THR A 139 -17.03 5.56 19.68
C THR A 139 -16.33 4.21 19.65
N LEU A 140 -15.15 4.12 19.02
CA LEU A 140 -14.35 2.91 18.95
C LEU A 140 -13.40 2.80 20.13
N SER A 141 -13.18 1.58 20.60
CA SER A 141 -12.10 1.30 21.53
C SER A 141 -10.76 1.42 20.81
N LYS A 142 -9.75 1.97 21.48
CA LYS A 142 -8.39 2.12 20.94
C LYS A 142 -7.41 1.32 21.80
N ARG A 143 -6.57 0.50 21.16
CA ARG A 143 -5.46 -0.20 21.83
C ARG A 143 -4.22 -0.23 20.96
N GLU A 144 -3.07 -0.12 21.59
CA GLU A 144 -1.79 -0.39 20.93
C GLU A 144 -1.41 -1.85 21.18
N ILE A 145 -1.02 -2.54 20.11
CA ILE A 145 -0.54 -3.91 20.14
C ILE A 145 0.84 -3.98 19.50
N GLU A 146 1.71 -4.77 20.09
CA GLU A 146 3.04 -5.04 19.58
C GLU A 146 3.05 -6.42 18.93
N LEU A 147 3.42 -6.45 17.64
CA LEU A 147 3.47 -7.65 16.83
C LEU A 147 4.86 -7.79 16.21
N SER A 148 5.18 -8.97 15.69
CA SER A 148 6.50 -9.28 15.12
C SER A 148 6.97 -8.29 14.04
N ARG A 149 6.02 -7.70 13.28
CA ARG A 149 6.27 -6.77 12.17
C ARG A 149 6.00 -5.30 12.52
N GLY A 150 5.95 -4.95 13.81
CA GLY A 150 5.85 -3.57 14.28
C GLY A 150 4.73 -3.34 15.28
N ARG A 151 4.59 -2.07 15.69
CA ARG A 151 3.55 -1.64 16.63
C ARG A 151 2.36 -1.08 15.88
N TYR A 152 1.17 -1.53 16.24
CA TYR A 152 -0.08 -1.14 15.60
C TYR A 152 -0.99 -0.45 16.60
N VAL A 153 -1.63 0.62 16.17
CA VAL A 153 -2.82 1.15 16.84
C VAL A 153 -4.03 0.51 16.19
N VAL A 154 -4.89 -0.10 17.01
CA VAL A 154 -6.13 -0.73 16.56
C VAL A 154 -7.32 0.02 17.15
N TYR A 155 -8.22 0.45 16.27
CA TYR A 155 -9.55 0.96 16.58
C TYR A 155 -10.56 -0.15 16.28
N TYR A 156 -11.39 -0.52 17.25
CA TYR A 156 -12.27 -1.68 17.14
C TYR A 156 -13.58 -1.50 17.91
N GLU A 157 -14.61 -2.22 17.48
CA GLU A 157 -15.88 -2.34 18.20
C GLU A 157 -15.86 -3.51 19.21
N ASP A 158 -15.22 -4.62 18.86
CA ASP A 158 -15.21 -5.87 19.64
C ASP A 158 -13.77 -6.31 19.97
N SER A 159 -13.50 -6.71 21.21
CA SER A 159 -12.14 -7.10 21.64
C SER A 159 -11.57 -8.30 20.87
N SER A 160 -12.42 -9.17 20.31
CA SER A 160 -12.00 -10.28 19.44
C SER A 160 -11.38 -9.81 18.11
N ASP A 161 -11.58 -8.54 17.71
CA ASP A 161 -10.89 -7.94 16.57
C ASP A 161 -9.38 -7.83 16.78
N LEU A 162 -8.92 -7.70 18.03
CA LEU A 162 -7.49 -7.66 18.34
C LEU A 162 -6.80 -8.97 17.96
N GLU A 163 -7.43 -10.10 18.27
CA GLU A 163 -6.92 -11.43 17.90
C GLU A 163 -6.98 -11.64 16.38
N LEU A 164 -8.02 -11.13 15.71
CA LEU A 164 -8.12 -11.17 14.26
C LEU A 164 -6.97 -10.41 13.60
N VAL A 165 -6.71 -9.17 14.04
CA VAL A 165 -5.60 -8.35 13.56
C VAL A 165 -4.26 -9.04 13.81
N GLY A 166 -4.03 -9.52 15.04
CA GLY A 166 -2.81 -10.25 15.40
C GLY A 166 -2.54 -11.42 14.46
N ARG A 167 -3.54 -12.30 14.27
CA ARG A 167 -3.43 -13.46 13.37
C ARG A 167 -3.09 -13.06 11.93
N ILE A 168 -3.79 -12.08 11.37
CA ILE A 168 -3.59 -11.65 9.97
C ILE A 168 -2.21 -11.03 9.79
N VAL A 169 -1.77 -10.19 10.72
CA VAL A 169 -0.45 -9.53 10.63
C VAL A 169 0.68 -10.55 10.79
N GLU A 170 0.54 -11.52 11.70
CA GLU A 170 1.56 -12.55 11.92
C GLU A 170 1.64 -13.56 10.77
N SER A 171 0.51 -13.95 10.17
CA SER A 171 0.48 -14.84 9.02
C SER A 171 0.84 -14.15 7.70
N SER A 172 0.85 -12.81 7.67
CA SER A 172 1.07 -12.06 6.44
C SER A 172 2.48 -12.28 5.89
N PRO A 173 2.64 -12.55 4.58
CA PRO A 173 3.97 -12.62 3.96
C PRO A 173 4.63 -11.23 3.88
N VAL A 174 3.83 -10.17 3.89
CA VAL A 174 4.24 -8.78 3.68
C VAL A 174 4.14 -7.96 4.96
N THR A 175 4.86 -6.85 5.02
CA THR A 175 4.64 -5.84 6.08
C THR A 175 3.39 -5.03 5.77
N LEU A 176 2.42 -5.10 6.68
CA LEU A 176 1.17 -4.35 6.59
C LEU A 176 1.33 -2.98 7.23
N TYR A 177 0.87 -1.94 6.54
CA TYR A 177 0.79 -0.58 7.08
C TYR A 177 -0.61 -0.23 7.58
N LYS A 178 -1.64 -0.80 6.96
CA LYS A 178 -3.04 -0.57 7.33
C LYS A 178 -3.88 -1.80 7.00
N LEU A 179 -4.79 -2.14 7.92
CA LEU A 179 -5.94 -3.01 7.71
C LEU A 179 -7.17 -2.22 8.13
N SER A 180 -8.20 -2.13 7.30
CA SER A 180 -9.40 -1.37 7.63
C SER A 180 -10.66 -1.98 7.05
N ALA A 181 -11.70 -2.08 7.87
CA ALA A 181 -13.04 -2.47 7.50
C ALA A 181 -13.97 -1.29 7.85
N TYR A 182 -14.53 -0.68 6.82
CA TYR A 182 -15.46 0.43 6.91
C TYR A 182 -16.87 -0.11 6.68
N SER A 183 -17.59 -0.35 7.77
CA SER A 183 -18.94 -0.94 7.76
C SER A 183 -19.91 -0.10 6.92
N LYS A 184 -19.90 1.22 7.10
CA LYS A 184 -20.79 2.18 6.40
C LYS A 184 -20.55 2.27 4.89
N ASP A 185 -19.29 2.17 4.48
CA ASP A 185 -18.89 2.29 3.07
C ASP A 185 -18.89 0.94 2.34
N ASN A 186 -19.22 -0.14 3.07
CA ASN A 186 -19.10 -1.52 2.65
C ASN A 186 -17.74 -1.83 2.00
N LEU A 187 -16.68 -1.33 2.62
CA LEU A 187 -15.33 -1.30 2.05
C LEU A 187 -14.34 -1.96 3.00
N VAL A 188 -13.50 -2.83 2.46
CA VAL A 188 -12.34 -3.39 3.16
C VAL A 188 -11.08 -2.94 2.45
N GLU A 189 -10.08 -2.47 3.20
CA GLU A 189 -8.82 -1.95 2.67
C GLU A 189 -7.62 -2.58 3.38
N VAL A 190 -6.59 -2.86 2.58
CA VAL A 190 -5.26 -3.29 3.03
C VAL A 190 -4.22 -2.41 2.35
N VAL A 191 -3.25 -1.94 3.13
CA VAL A 191 -2.07 -1.23 2.63
C VAL A 191 -0.83 -1.97 3.09
N ALA A 192 0.05 -2.31 2.16
CA ALA A 192 1.25 -3.09 2.43
C ALA A 192 2.50 -2.56 1.71
N ASP A 193 3.67 -2.92 2.24
CA ASP A 193 4.96 -2.75 1.58
C ASP A 193 5.18 -3.84 0.53
N ILE A 194 5.10 -3.46 -0.74
CA ILE A 194 5.32 -4.40 -1.86
C ILE A 194 6.80 -4.77 -2.03
N SER A 195 7.72 -4.05 -1.38
CA SER A 195 9.15 -4.39 -1.38
C SER A 195 9.46 -5.62 -0.51
N SER A 196 8.55 -5.96 0.41
CA SER A 196 8.71 -7.06 1.38
C SER A 196 8.11 -8.40 0.91
N GLY A 197 7.41 -8.42 -0.22
CA GLY A 197 6.77 -9.62 -0.78
C GLY A 197 6.22 -9.38 -2.19
N ASP A 198 5.12 -10.03 -2.55
CA ASP A 198 4.49 -9.90 -3.86
C ASP A 198 3.05 -9.38 -3.77
N ALA A 199 2.47 -9.03 -4.92
CA ALA A 199 1.13 -8.45 -4.99
C ALA A 199 0.04 -9.47 -4.66
N VAL A 200 0.31 -10.76 -4.89
CA VAL A 200 -0.62 -11.86 -4.63
C VAL A 200 -0.81 -12.01 -3.12
N GLY A 201 0.25 -11.99 -2.33
CA GLY A 201 0.20 -12.05 -0.87
C GLY A 201 -0.62 -10.91 -0.26
N VAL A 202 -0.50 -9.68 -0.80
CA VAL A 202 -1.36 -8.56 -0.36
C VAL A 202 -2.83 -8.82 -0.69
N ALA A 203 -3.09 -9.36 -1.87
CA ALA A 203 -4.46 -9.67 -2.31
C ALA A 203 -5.08 -10.85 -1.54
N GLU A 204 -4.28 -11.83 -1.13
CA GLU A 204 -4.68 -12.91 -0.23
C GLU A 204 -5.05 -12.39 1.14
N VAL A 205 -4.24 -11.50 1.72
CA VAL A 205 -4.54 -10.82 2.99
C VAL A 205 -5.86 -10.06 2.88
N LEU A 206 -6.08 -9.30 1.80
CA LEU A 206 -7.35 -8.60 1.57
C LEU A 206 -8.53 -9.57 1.52
N ARG A 207 -8.39 -10.68 0.80
CA ARG A 207 -9.44 -11.70 0.66
C ARG A 207 -9.74 -12.38 2.00
N GLU A 208 -8.72 -12.77 2.75
CA GLU A 208 -8.87 -13.40 4.06
C GLU A 208 -9.53 -12.44 5.05
N PHE A 209 -8.98 -11.23 5.19
CA PHE A 209 -9.51 -10.21 6.07
C PHE A 209 -10.96 -9.89 5.72
N GLY A 210 -11.23 -9.64 4.44
CA GLY A 210 -12.56 -9.40 3.91
C GLY A 210 -13.54 -10.53 4.22
N ARG A 211 -13.14 -11.80 4.10
CA ARG A 211 -14.00 -12.95 4.47
C ARG A 211 -14.39 -12.96 5.94
N ARG A 212 -13.51 -12.50 6.83
CA ARG A 212 -13.73 -12.51 8.30
C ARG A 212 -14.62 -11.36 8.78
N VAL A 213 -14.62 -10.24 8.06
CA VAL A 213 -15.36 -9.03 8.45
C VAL A 213 -16.65 -8.80 7.65
N THR A 214 -17.04 -9.73 6.76
CA THR A 214 -18.23 -9.61 5.91
C THR A 214 -19.19 -10.78 6.02
N ARG A 215 -20.48 -10.51 5.82
CA ARG A 215 -21.54 -11.51 5.67
C ARG A 215 -22.23 -11.37 4.31
N SER A 216 -22.80 -12.45 3.80
CA SER A 216 -23.59 -12.42 2.56
C SER A 216 -24.97 -11.83 2.84
N TYR A 217 -25.57 -11.17 1.84
CA TYR A 217 -27.01 -10.85 1.91
C TYR A 217 -27.78 -12.17 1.90
N SER A 218 -28.68 -12.33 2.88
CA SER A 218 -29.64 -13.44 2.98
C SER A 218 -30.64 -13.39 1.83
#